data_AF-R5CRS8-F1
#
_entry.id   AF-R5CRS8-F1
#
_cell.length_a   1.000
_cell.length_b   1.000
_cell.length_c   1.000
_cell.angle_alpha   90.00
_cell.angle_beta   90.00
_cell.angle_gamma   90.00
#
_symmetry.space_group_name_H-M   'P 1'
#
loop_
_entity.id
_entity.type
_entity.pdbx_description
1 polymer ?
#
loop_
_entity_poly.entity_id
_entity_poly.type
_entity_poly.pdbx_seq_one_letter_code
_entity_poly.pdbx_strand_id
1 'polypeptide(L)'
;MSKTVEMSNFTFKMDKTTREQYSSLCNELGLTMSAATLALIKQAVRNQSMSFSLRDENGFTPEEADELMRRIREVQNNEAVHHDLMEA
;
A
#
# COMPACT_ATOMS: atom_id res chain seq x y z
N MET A 1 -15.18 8.06 -31.12
CA MET A 1 -16.24 7.16 -30.59
C MET A 1 -16.00 7.00 -29.10
N SER A 2 -16.86 7.58 -28.25
CA SER A 2 -16.79 7.38 -26.81
C SER A 2 -17.13 5.92 -26.51
N LYS A 3 -16.14 5.13 -26.09
CA LYS A 3 -16.36 3.76 -25.64
C LYS A 3 -17.21 3.84 -24.36
N THR A 4 -18.49 3.49 -24.46
CA THR A 4 -19.32 3.30 -23.27
C THR A 4 -18.68 2.20 -22.44
N VAL A 5 -18.30 2.50 -21.21
CA VAL A 5 -17.72 1.52 -20.29
C VAL A 5 -18.87 0.67 -19.76
N GLU A 6 -18.94 -0.59 -20.21
CA GLU A 6 -19.87 -1.57 -19.65
C GLU A 6 -19.48 -1.88 -18.21
N MET A 7 -20.43 -1.72 -17.29
CA MET A 7 -20.24 -1.96 -15.86
C MET A 7 -20.71 -3.38 -15.53
N SER A 8 -19.89 -4.11 -14.77
CA SER A 8 -20.19 -5.47 -14.32
C SER A 8 -20.25 -5.57 -12.80
N ASN A 9 -21.12 -6.43 -12.29
CA ASN A 9 -21.23 -6.72 -10.87
C ASN A 9 -20.14 -7.69 -10.41
N PHE A 10 -19.55 -7.43 -9.24
CA PHE A 10 -18.55 -8.28 -8.62
C PHE A 10 -18.96 -8.61 -7.19
N THR A 11 -19.25 -9.88 -6.91
CA THR A 11 -19.69 -10.36 -5.60
C THR A 11 -18.81 -11.50 -5.13
N PHE A 12 -18.36 -11.46 -3.88
CA PHE A 12 -17.57 -12.51 -3.25
C PHE A 12 -18.01 -12.70 -1.80
N LYS A 13 -17.78 -13.91 -1.27
CA LYS A 13 -18.05 -14.24 0.13
C LYS A 13 -16.81 -13.94 0.96
N MET A 14 -17.02 -13.41 2.15
CA MET A 14 -15.99 -13.21 3.17
C MET A 14 -16.58 -13.54 4.53
N ASP A 15 -15.73 -13.90 5.49
CA ASP A 15 -16.14 -14.03 6.87
C ASP A 15 -16.54 -12.67 7.46
N LYS A 16 -17.38 -12.71 8.50
CA LYS A 16 -17.95 -11.51 9.11
C LYS A 16 -16.87 -10.63 9.74
N THR A 17 -15.88 -11.24 10.39
CA THR A 17 -14.79 -10.52 11.06
C THR A 17 -13.94 -9.72 10.09
N THR A 18 -13.51 -10.32 8.99
CA THR A 18 -12.76 -9.65 7.92
C THR A 18 -13.57 -8.52 7.30
N ARG A 19 -14.89 -8.71 7.11
CA ARG A 19 -15.77 -7.65 6.59
C ARG A 19 -15.79 -6.42 7.49
N GLU A 20 -15.93 -6.63 8.80
CA GLU A 20 -16.01 -5.55 9.79
C GLU A 20 -14.66 -4.82 9.92
N GLN A 21 -13.56 -5.55 9.93
CA GLN A 21 -12.21 -4.98 9.91
C GLN A 21 -11.97 -4.16 8.65
N TYR A 22 -12.29 -4.70 7.48
CA TYR A 22 -12.13 -3.99 6.21
C TYR A 22 -13.02 -2.74 6.13
N SER A 23 -14.26 -2.82 6.66
CA SER A 23 -15.14 -1.65 6.75
C SER A 23 -14.55 -0.55 7.63
N SER A 24 -13.96 -0.91 8.76
CA SER A 24 -13.33 0.04 9.69
C SER A 24 -12.12 0.71 9.06
N LEU A 25 -11.25 -0.08 8.41
CA LEU A 25 -10.10 0.42 7.66
C LEU A 25 -10.53 1.41 6.55
N CYS A 26 -11.56 1.07 5.78
CA CYS A 26 -12.04 1.96 4.73
C CYS A 26 -12.57 3.29 5.30
N ASN A 27 -13.27 3.26 6.43
CA ASN A 27 -13.78 4.45 7.10
C ASN A 27 -12.64 5.35 7.62
N GLU A 28 -11.60 4.77 8.21
CA GLU A 28 -10.41 5.51 8.65
C GLU A 28 -9.71 6.22 7.48
N LEU A 29 -9.71 5.59 6.31
CA LEU A 29 -9.15 6.15 5.07
C LEU A 29 -10.11 7.13 4.36
N GLY A 30 -11.34 7.33 4.85
CA GLY A 30 -12.35 8.19 4.21
C GLY A 30 -12.89 7.62 2.90
N LEU A 31 -12.85 6.30 2.72
CA LEU A 31 -13.28 5.60 1.51
C LEU A 31 -14.46 4.67 1.79
N THR A 32 -15.28 4.42 0.76
CA THR A 32 -16.23 3.32 0.80
C THR A 32 -15.52 2.00 0.50
N MET A 33 -16.02 0.88 1.05
CA MET A 33 -15.47 -0.46 0.76
C MET A 33 -15.39 -0.73 -0.75
N SER A 34 -16.43 -0.34 -1.52
CA SER A 34 -16.44 -0.51 -2.97
C SER A 34 -15.37 0.32 -3.68
N ALA A 35 -15.14 1.57 -3.24
CA ALA A 35 -14.10 2.42 -3.81
C ALA A 35 -12.70 1.86 -3.51
N ALA A 36 -12.44 1.44 -2.27
CA ALA A 36 -11.18 0.84 -1.86
C ALA A 36 -10.92 -0.49 -2.60
N THR A 37 -11.94 -1.35 -2.75
CA THR A 37 -11.83 -2.61 -3.49
C THR A 37 -11.56 -2.34 -4.97
N LEU A 38 -12.26 -1.38 -5.58
CA LEU A 38 -12.04 -1.02 -6.98
C LEU A 38 -10.62 -0.46 -7.21
N ALA A 39 -10.11 0.35 -6.28
CA ALA A 39 -8.73 0.86 -6.34
C ALA A 39 -7.72 -0.29 -6.29
N LEU A 40 -7.92 -1.25 -5.38
CA LEU A 40 -7.08 -2.45 -5.27
C LEU A 40 -7.09 -3.27 -6.57
N ILE A 41 -8.27 -3.54 -7.14
CA ILE A 41 -8.39 -4.28 -8.41
C ILE A 41 -7.71 -3.53 -9.55
N LYS A 42 -7.92 -2.22 -9.66
CA LYS A 42 -7.27 -1.39 -10.69
C LYS A 42 -5.74 -1.41 -10.56
N GLN A 43 -5.23 -1.37 -9.33
CA GLN A 43 -3.80 -1.44 -9.07
C GLN A 43 -3.23 -2.80 -9.48
N ALA A 44 -3.92 -3.90 -9.12
CA ALA A 44 -3.50 -5.24 -9.50
C ALA A 44 -3.48 -5.43 -11.03
N VAL A 45 -4.51 -4.96 -11.73
CA VAL A 45 -4.59 -5.01 -13.21
C VAL A 45 -3.46 -4.19 -13.84
N ARG A 46 -3.20 -2.98 -13.32
CA ARG A 46 -2.14 -2.08 -13.81
C ARG A 46 -0.76 -2.70 -13.64
N ASN A 47 -0.51 -3.38 -12.53
CA ASN A 47 0.78 -3.98 -12.22
C ASN A 47 0.93 -5.40 -12.78
N GLN A 48 -0.12 -5.97 -13.37
CA GLN A 48 -0.18 -7.38 -13.80
C GLN A 48 0.23 -8.34 -12.65
N SER A 49 0.00 -7.95 -11.40
CA SER A 49 0.43 -8.69 -10.22
C SER A 49 -0.60 -8.57 -9.09
N MET A 50 -0.73 -9.65 -8.33
CA MET A 50 -1.56 -9.70 -7.12
C MET A 50 -0.65 -9.87 -5.90
N SER A 51 0.32 -8.96 -5.77
CA SER A 51 1.30 -8.99 -4.69
C SER A 51 0.72 -8.32 -3.45
N PHE A 52 0.49 -9.08 -2.39
CA PHE A 52 0.29 -8.52 -1.07
C PHE A 52 1.66 -8.34 -0.43
N SER A 53 2.09 -7.09 -0.21
CA SER A 53 3.29 -6.84 0.57
C SER A 53 2.98 -7.16 2.03
N LEU A 54 3.70 -8.13 2.61
CA LEU A 54 3.71 -8.26 4.06
C LEU A 54 4.33 -6.97 4.59
N ARG A 55 3.56 -6.20 5.36
CA ARG A 55 4.03 -4.96 5.98
C ARG A 55 4.02 -5.13 7.49
N ASP A 56 5.00 -4.55 8.15
CA ASP A 56 5.06 -4.51 9.60
C ASP A 56 4.05 -3.51 10.19
N GLU A 57 4.06 -3.37 11.51
CA GLU A 57 3.22 -2.41 12.25
C GLU A 57 3.41 -0.95 11.84
N ASN A 58 4.56 -0.63 11.23
CA ASN A 58 4.92 0.70 10.76
C ASN A 58 4.66 0.88 9.25
N GLY A 59 4.15 -0.14 8.57
CA GLY A 59 3.85 -0.12 7.15
C GLY A 59 5.04 -0.39 6.24
N PHE A 60 6.20 -0.82 6.73
CA PHE A 60 7.37 -1.16 5.91
C PHE A 60 7.32 -2.60 5.45
N THR A 61 7.80 -2.88 4.22
CA THR A 61 8.16 -4.25 3.83
C THR A 61 9.38 -4.73 4.63
N PRO A 62 9.62 -6.05 4.74
CA PRO A 62 10.83 -6.56 5.39
C PRO A 62 12.11 -5.96 4.82
N GLU A 63 12.16 -5.77 3.49
CA GLU A 63 13.30 -5.15 2.80
C GLU A 63 13.46 -3.66 3.16
N GLU A 64 12.35 -2.90 3.22
CA GLU A 64 12.36 -1.50 3.62
C GLU A 64 12.80 -1.33 5.09
N ALA A 65 12.33 -2.22 5.98
CA ALA A 65 12.71 -2.23 7.38
C ALA A 65 14.20 -2.57 7.57
N ASP A 66 14.71 -3.56 6.83
CA ASP A 66 16.13 -3.95 6.84
C ASP A 66 17.03 -2.81 6.32
N GLU A 67 16.62 -2.13 5.24
CA GLU A 67 17.35 -0.96 4.74
C GLU A 67 17.34 0.18 5.77
N LEU A 68 16.20 0.47 6.38
CA LEU A 68 16.07 1.50 7.40
C LEU A 68 17.00 1.20 8.59
N MET A 69 17.03 -0.04 9.06
CA MET A 69 17.92 -0.50 10.12
C MET A 69 19.40 -0.40 9.73
N ARG A 70 19.75 -0.70 8.47
CA ARG A 70 21.11 -0.52 7.95
C ARG A 70 21.52 0.95 8.04
N ARG A 71 20.69 1.87 7.56
CA ARG A 71 20.98 3.32 7.59
C ARG A 71 21.08 3.88 9.01
N ILE A 72 20.23 3.41 9.93
CA ILE A 72 20.34 3.79 11.35
C ILE A 72 21.73 3.43 11.90
N ARG A 73 22.24 2.23 11.57
CA ARG A 73 23.59 1.81 11.98
C ARG A 73 24.69 2.64 11.34
N GLU A 74 24.59 2.94 10.05
CA GLU A 74 25.57 3.78 9.33
C GLU A 74 25.66 5.18 9.98
N VAL A 75 24.52 5.78 10.34
CA VAL A 75 24.47 7.07 11.05
C VAL A 75 25.06 6.94 12.46
N GLN A 76 24.68 5.91 13.23
CA GLN A 76 25.19 5.69 14.59
C GLN A 76 26.71 5.45 14.62
N ASN A 77 27.25 4.78 13.60
CA ASN A 77 28.67 4.52 13.44
C ASN A 77 29.44 5.68 12.79
N ASN A 78 28.75 6.80 12.48
CA ASN A 78 29.32 7.97 11.85
C ASN A 78 29.92 7.69 10.44
N GLU A 79 29.39 6.66 9.76
CA GLU A 79 29.72 6.23 8.39
C GLU A 79 28.75 6.79 7.34
N ALA A 80 27.73 7.53 7.79
CA ALA A 80 26.75 8.14 6.91
C ALA A 80 27.40 9.17 5.97
N VAL A 81 27.09 9.04 4.67
CA VAL A 81 27.55 9.99 3.65
C VAL A 81 26.81 11.31 3.84
N HIS A 82 27.55 12.36 4.22
CA HIS A 82 27.03 13.72 4.25
C HIS A 82 26.98 14.27 2.83
N HIS A 83 25.79 14.67 2.40
CA HIS A 83 25.60 15.43 1.17
C HIS A 83 25.26 16.88 1.55
N ASP A 84 25.96 17.83 0.93
CA ASP A 84 25.66 19.24 1.08
C ASP A 84 24.30 19.56 0.43
N LEU A 85 23.54 20.44 1.08
CA LEU A 85 22.32 20.98 0.49
C LEU A 85 22.71 21.85 -0.70
N MET A 86 22.35 21.44 -1.91
CA MET A 86 22.44 22.31 -3.07
C MET A 86 21.30 23.33 -3.00
N GLU A 87 21.59 24.52 -2.47
CA GLU A 87 20.73 25.69 -2.66
C GLU A 87 20.84 26.12 -4.13
N ALA A 88 19.69 26.22 -4.81
CA ALA A 88 19.56 26.68 -6.19
C ALA A 88 19.19 28.17 -6.22
#